data_AF-A0A2W6CQC9-F1
#
_entry.id   AF-A0A2W6CQC9-F1
#
_cell.length_a   1.000
_cell.length_b   1.000
_cell.length_c   1.000
_cell.angle_alpha   90.00
_cell.angle_beta   90.00
_cell.angle_gamma   90.00
#
_symmetry.space_group_name_H-M   'P 1'
#
loop_
_entity.id
_entity.type
_entity.pdbx_description
1 polymer ?
#
loop_
_entity_poly.entity_id
_entity_poly.type
_entity_poly.pdbx_seq_one_letter_code
_entity_poly.pdbx_strand_id
1 'polypeptide(L)' 'MFFSDHLEDIARAKALCADCPVADACLDGAIERHEPAGVWGGQLFADGKILVFKRKRGRPPKNAQTQLTA' A
#
# COMPACT_ATOMS: atom_id res chain seq x y z
N MET A 1 -5.20 -10.28 -1.53
CA MET A 1 -6.14 -9.28 -2.06
C MET A 1 -6.45 -8.06 -1.18
N PHE A 2 -5.99 -7.93 0.07
CA PHE A 2 -5.76 -6.60 0.69
C PHE A 2 -4.41 -6.60 1.40
N PHE A 3 -4.08 -7.72 2.05
CA PHE A 3 -2.79 -8.00 2.69
C PHE A 3 -1.86 -8.88 1.83
N SER A 4 -2.06 -8.92 0.51
CA SER A 4 -1.28 -9.82 -0.35
C SER A 4 -0.02 -9.18 -0.88
N ASP A 5 0.98 -10.02 -1.12
CA ASP A 5 2.22 -9.64 -1.75
C ASP A 5 2.16 -9.62 -3.28
N HIS A 6 1.13 -10.20 -3.89
CA HIS A 6 1.01 -10.28 -5.33
C HIS A 6 0.55 -8.94 -5.91
N LEU A 7 1.22 -8.47 -6.96
CA LEU A 7 0.91 -7.18 -7.58
C LEU A 7 -0.52 -7.12 -8.12
N GLU A 8 -1.01 -8.23 -8.67
CA GLU A 8 -2.37 -8.35 -9.20
C GLU A 8 -3.42 -8.19 -8.10
N ASP A 9 -3.18 -8.80 -6.95
CA ASP A 9 -4.03 -8.68 -5.77
C ASP A 9 -4.03 -7.26 -5.21
N ILE A 10 -2.89 -6.58 -5.21
CA ILE A 10 -2.76 -5.19 -4.77
C ILE A 10 -3.53 -4.26 -5.71
N ALA A 11 -3.35 -4.44 -7.02
CA ALA A 11 -4.08 -3.64 -8.01
C ALA A 11 -5.59 -3.82 -7.85
N ARG A 12 -6.05 -5.07 -7.64
CA ARG A 12 -7.45 -5.36 -7.41
C ARG A 12 -7.97 -4.77 -6.09
N ALA A 13 -7.18 -4.82 -5.02
CA ALA A 13 -7.50 -4.18 -3.74
C ALA A 13 -7.71 -2.66 -3.90
N LYS A 14 -6.76 -2.00 -4.59
CA LYS A 14 -6.83 -0.56 -4.86
C LYS A 14 -8.07 -0.21 -5.69
N ALA A 15 -8.39 -1.01 -6.70
CA ALA A 15 -9.59 -0.82 -7.52
C ALA A 15 -10.88 -0.91 -6.70
N LEU A 16 -10.97 -1.85 -5.74
CA LEU A 16 -12.12 -1.96 -4.85
C LEU A 16 -12.27 -0.76 -3.91
N CYS A 17 -11.16 -0.13 -3.52
CA CYS A 17 -11.18 1.06 -2.69
C CYS A 17 -11.63 2.32 -3.45
N ALA A 18 -11.61 2.34 -4.79
CA ALA A 18 -11.86 3.55 -5.58
C ALA A 18 -13.25 4.16 -5.34
N ASP A 19 -14.26 3.32 -5.12
CA ASP A 19 -15.64 3.74 -4.85
C ASP A 19 -16.04 3.59 -3.37
N CYS A 20 -15.07 3.38 -2.48
CA CYS A 20 -15.35 3.15 -1.06
C CYS A 20 -15.61 4.48 -0.34
N PRO A 21 -16.80 4.70 0.25
CA PRO A 21 -17.15 5.98 0.89
C PRO A 21 -16.36 6.28 2.17
N VAL A 22 -15.68 5.27 2.72
CA VAL A 22 -14.88 5.36 3.95
C VAL A 22 -13.38 5.21 3.67
N ALA A 23 -12.95 5.42 2.42
CA ALA A 23 -11.55 5.26 2.03
C ALA A 23 -10.60 6.10 2.90
N ASP A 24 -10.93 7.37 3.12
CA ASP A 24 -10.11 8.29 3.91
C ASP A 24 -10.04 7.86 5.38
N ALA A 25 -11.18 7.61 6.03
CA ALA A 25 -11.22 7.16 7.42
C ALA A 25 -10.51 5.80 7.62
N CYS A 26 -10.57 4.92 6.61
CA CYS A 26 -9.85 3.65 6.59
C CYS A 26 -8.33 3.86 6.52
N LEU A 27 -7.86 4.81 5.70
CA LEU A 27 -6.45 5.18 5.61
C LEU A 27 -5.95 5.83 6.91
N ASP A 28 -6.71 6.77 7.46
CA ASP A 28 -6.39 7.46 8.72
C ASP A 28 -6.23 6.45 9.86
N GLY A 29 -7.18 5.50 9.97
CA GLY A 29 -7.08 4.43 10.97
C GLY A 29 -5.87 3.54 10.77
N ALA A 30 -5.45 3.29 9.52
CA ALA A 30 -4.25 2.50 9.23
C ALA A 30 -2.95 3.23 9.62
N ILE A 31 -2.93 4.55 9.44
CA ILE A 31 -1.82 5.42 9.86
C ILE A 31 -1.74 5.44 11.40
N GLU A 32 -2.85 5.69 12.09
CA GLU A 32 -2.89 5.75 13.55
C GLU A 32 -2.40 4.45 14.19
N ARG A 33 -2.85 3.30 13.67
CA ARG A 33 -2.47 1.97 14.18
C ARG A 33 -1.11 1.47 13.67
N HIS A 34 -0.44 2.22 12.79
CA HIS A 34 0.80 1.81 12.15
C HIS A 34 0.70 0.41 11.53
N GLU A 35 -0.36 0.20 10.74
CA GLU A 35 -0.64 -1.12 10.16
C GLU A 35 0.59 -1.66 9.42
N PRO A 36 0.95 -2.95 9.62
CA PRO A 36 2.23 -3.47 9.19
C PRO A 36 2.35 -3.59 7.67
N ALA A 37 1.25 -3.90 6.98
CA ALA A 37 1.21 -3.98 5.52
C ALA A 37 -0.24 -3.98 4.99
N GLY A 38 -0.38 -3.77 3.68
CA GLY A 38 -1.60 -4.03 2.93
C GLY A 38 -2.09 -2.84 2.13
N VAL A 39 -3.30 -2.94 1.60
CA VAL A 39 -3.98 -1.81 0.94
C VAL A 39 -5.04 -1.25 1.88
N TRP A 40 -4.91 0.03 2.18
CA TRP A 40 -5.77 0.78 3.10
C TRP A 40 -6.21 2.07 2.41
N GLY A 41 -7.51 2.34 2.34
CA GLY A 41 -8.03 3.53 1.63
C GLY A 41 -7.53 3.69 0.19
N GLY A 42 -7.27 2.58 -0.52
CA GLY A 42 -6.71 2.59 -1.88
C GLY A 42 -5.21 2.87 -1.97
N GLN A 43 -4.53 3.08 -0.85
CA GLN A 43 -3.08 3.25 -0.77
C GLN A 43 -2.40 1.96 -0.36
N LEU A 44 -1.23 1.69 -0.94
CA LEU A 44 -0.40 0.59 -0.46
C LEU A 44 0.34 1.08 0.78
N PHE A 45 0.39 0.26 1.81
CA PHE A 45 0.95 0.58 3.11
C PHE A 45 1.96 -0.51 3.51
N ALA A 46 3.05 -0.11 4.15
CA ALA A 46 4.00 -0.99 4.80
C ALA A 46 4.78 -0.23 5.88
N ASP A 47 5.04 -0.88 7.02
CA ASP A 47 5.82 -0.31 8.13
C ASP A 47 5.31 1.07 8.57
N GLY A 48 3.99 1.23 8.67
CA GLY A 48 3.38 2.50 9.09
C GLY A 48 3.37 3.60 8.02
N LYS A 49 3.75 3.30 6.77
CA LYS A 49 3.97 4.30 5.71
C LYS A 49 3.24 3.96 4.42
N ILE A 50 2.81 5.01 3.73
CA ILE A 50 2.27 4.90 2.37
C ILE A 50 3.41 4.64 1.38
N LEU A 51 3.23 3.62 0.55
CA LEU A 51 4.11 3.27 -0.55
C LEU A 51 3.43 3.59 -1.89
N VAL A 52 4.16 4.24 -2.78
CA VAL A 52 3.67 4.53 -4.14
C VAL A 52 3.45 3.23 -4.93
N PHE A 53 4.36 2.26 -4.79
CA PHE A 53 4.25 0.96 -5.45
C PHE A 53 5.03 -0.14 -4.71
N LYS A 54 4.62 -1.38 -4.94
CA LYS A 54 5.34 -2.55 -4.46
C LYS A 54 6.41 -2.95 -5.48
N ARG A 55 7.65 -3.14 -5.01
CA ARG A 55 8.74 -3.67 -5.83
C ARG A 55 8.51 -5.15 -6.12
N LYS A 56 8.78 -5.59 -7.36
CA LYS A 56 8.82 -7.02 -7.68
C LYS A 56 9.92 -7.69 -6.86
N ARG A 57 9.68 -8.92 -6.41
CA ARG A 57 10.72 -9.75 -5.80
C ARG A 57 11.85 -9.93 -6.81
N GLY A 58 13.10 -9.80 -6.38
CA GLY A 58 14.27 -9.95 -7.25
C GLY A 58 15.48 -9.15 -6.79
N ARG A 59 16.50 -9.09 -7.64
CA ARG A 59 17.76 -8.40 -7.36
C ARG A 59 17.51 -6.92 -7.05
N PRO A 60 18.05 -6.39 -5.94
CA PRO A 60 17.98 -4.96 -5.65
C PRO A 60 18.50 -4.12 -6.83
N PRO A 61 17.84 -3.00 -7.18
CA PRO A 61 18.30 -2.13 -8.25
C PRO A 61 19.66 -1.53 -7.88
N LYS A 62 20.54 -1.32 -8.87
CA LYS A 62 21.86 -0.68 -8.66
C LYS A 62 21.74 0.70 -8.01
N ASN A 63 20.67 1.43 -8.31
CA ASN A 63 20.36 2.73 -7.72
C ASN A 63 19.01 2.63 -7.00
N ALA A 64 19.04 2.52 -5.67
CA ALA A 64 17.83 2.50 -4.85
C ALA A 64 17.38 3.94 -4.57
N GLN A 65 16.45 4.47 -5.36
CA GLN A 65 15.73 5.68 -4.96
C GLN A 65 14.74 5.29 -3.85
N THR A 66 14.80 5.97 -2.70
CA THR A 66 13.92 5.76 -1.55
C THR A 66 12.47 6.09 -1.94
N GLN A 67 11.59 5.10 -1.83
CA GLN A 67 10.17 5.19 -2.21
C GLN A 67 9.31 5.40 -0.95
N LEU A 68 9.41 6.58 -0.35
CA LEU A 68 8.47 7.04 0.68
C LEU A 68 7.84 8.33 0.16
N THR A 69 6.52 8.40 0.17
CA THR A 69 5.80 9.69 0.15
C THR A 69 5.82 10.25 1.56
N ALA A 70 6.19 11.53 1.68
CA ALA A 70 6.20 12.30 2.92
C ALA A 70 4.77 12.60 3.40
#